data_AF-R7LT03-F1
#
_entry.id   AF-R7LT03-F1
#
_cell.length_a   1.000
_cell.length_b   1.000
_cell.length_c   1.000
_cell.angle_alpha   90.00
_cell.angle_beta   90.00
_cell.angle_gamma   90.00
#
_symmetry.space_group_name_H-M   'P 1'
#
loop_
_entity.id
_entity.type
_entity.pdbx_description
1 polymer ?
#
loop_
_entity_poly.entity_id
_entity_poly.type
_entity_poly.pdbx_seq_one_letter_code
_entity_poly.pdbx_strand_id
1 'polypeptide(L)'
;MILPISNFSEKKFVFTANKKGEEESITSDTLLENNFSTRTRIGLDKLTKAFTVYPAKGLKGSKNSNFYEFLTMGTVPYLIGSATLMAIFNTPNKKFSASDKAAANAIGKKMALGVLLYGIFKSVSKSFVNIPVKTITGVDTQLPYAKVNYQLQETPDDYNLTSIEYHKVGESVDFPYWSLLYGDPKKGQKLNFRFDKIAKKNGLGENLNDSDQEVKPMYKEVLVKSTLARSFSSFLWASVGVLTAMQKPWDNYFNVATMKFWKPKEFVHSLKVFGESFVESSKNLYNGIEGSSSLFKKHYGKALYGLAAATTILGVANACHITNKPSKVKGSDVLDKNKESVVS
;
A
#
# COMPACT_ATOMS: atom_id res chain seq x y z
N MET A 1 -15.11 43.13 29.25
CA MET A 1 -15.83 42.82 28.00
C MET A 1 -14.80 42.63 26.92
N ILE A 2 -14.55 41.38 26.53
CA ILE A 2 -13.55 40.99 25.53
C ILE A 2 -14.32 40.54 24.30
N LEU A 3 -14.06 41.18 23.16
CA LEU A 3 -14.71 40.90 21.88
C LEU A 3 -14.28 39.53 21.33
N PRO A 4 -15.16 38.80 20.62
CA PRO A 4 -14.85 37.50 20.07
C PRO A 4 -13.93 37.63 18.84
N ILE A 5 -12.87 36.82 18.81
CA ILE A 5 -11.98 36.63 17.67
C ILE A 5 -12.70 35.73 16.67
N SER A 6 -13.55 36.33 15.83
CA SER A 6 -14.08 35.70 14.62
C SER A 6 -13.49 36.45 13.43
N ASN A 7 -12.39 35.94 12.86
CA ASN A 7 -11.96 36.17 11.48
C ASN A 7 -10.68 35.38 11.19
N PHE A 8 -10.76 34.05 11.28
CA PHE A 8 -9.93 33.19 10.44
C PHE A 8 -10.72 32.93 9.16
N SER A 9 -10.74 33.93 8.28
CA SER A 9 -11.05 33.71 6.87
C SER A 9 -10.02 32.72 6.33
N GLU A 10 -10.50 31.59 5.82
CA GLU A 10 -9.73 30.53 5.16
C GLU A 10 -9.04 31.03 3.89
N LYS A 11 -8.06 31.93 4.05
CA LYS A 11 -7.06 32.17 3.01
C LYS A 11 -6.21 30.91 2.90
N LYS A 12 -6.63 30.03 1.99
CA LYS A 12 -5.81 29.13 1.17
C LYS A 12 -4.39 28.91 1.72
N PHE A 13 -4.24 28.04 2.73
CA PHE A 13 -2.98 27.31 2.90
C PHE A 13 -2.94 26.15 1.90
N VAL A 14 -3.04 26.48 0.62
CA VAL A 14 -2.62 25.59 -0.46
C VAL A 14 -1.13 25.83 -0.59
N PHE A 15 -0.32 24.91 -0.06
CA PHE A 15 1.09 24.79 -0.42
C PHE A 15 1.17 24.57 -1.93
N THR A 16 1.21 25.67 -2.67
CA THR A 16 1.37 25.66 -4.12
C THR A 16 2.87 25.55 -4.38
N ALA A 17 3.39 24.31 -4.40
CA ALA A 17 4.66 24.06 -5.07
C ALA A 17 4.43 24.30 -6.57
N ASN A 18 5.29 25.11 -7.18
CA ASN A 18 5.14 25.68 -8.52
C ASN A 18 4.54 24.72 -9.57
N LYS A 19 3.49 25.22 -10.22
CA LYS A 19 2.82 24.65 -11.39
C LYS A 19 3.81 24.46 -12.55
N LYS A 20 3.95 23.21 -13.00
CA LYS A 20 4.12 22.85 -14.41
C LYS A 20 3.26 21.61 -14.67
N GLY A 21 2.22 21.79 -15.48
CA GLY A 21 1.23 20.77 -15.82
C GLY A 21 -0.16 21.22 -15.36
N GLU A 22 -1.02 21.55 -16.31
CA GLU A 22 -2.45 21.74 -16.10
C GLU A 22 -3.03 20.45 -15.52
N GLU A 23 -3.31 20.40 -14.21
CA GLU A 23 -4.19 19.37 -13.67
C GLU A 23 -5.60 19.74 -14.14
N GLU A 24 -6.10 19.04 -15.17
CA GLU A 24 -7.53 18.98 -15.46
C GLU A 24 -8.26 18.75 -14.13
N SER A 25 -9.17 19.67 -13.77
CA SER A 25 -9.98 19.48 -12.57
C SER A 25 -10.75 18.17 -12.74
N ILE A 26 -10.47 17.19 -11.89
CA ILE A 26 -11.14 15.89 -11.90
C ILE A 26 -12.62 16.13 -11.59
N THR A 27 -13.46 16.09 -12.62
CA THR A 27 -14.91 16.37 -12.55
C THR A 27 -15.74 15.09 -12.45
N SER A 28 -15.12 13.94 -12.68
CA SER A 28 -15.77 12.62 -12.61
C SER A 28 -14.77 11.56 -12.15
N ASP A 29 -15.32 10.43 -11.70
CA ASP A 29 -14.52 9.30 -11.20
C ASP A 29 -13.52 8.84 -12.27
N THR A 30 -12.23 8.89 -11.93
CA THR A 30 -11.15 8.72 -12.92
C THR A 30 -10.15 7.67 -12.46
N LEU A 31 -9.86 6.71 -13.34
CA LEU A 31 -8.76 5.76 -13.12
C LEU A 31 -7.42 6.48 -13.07
N LEU A 32 -6.62 6.14 -12.06
CA LEU A 32 -5.28 6.68 -11.90
C LEU A 32 -4.25 5.65 -12.36
N GLU A 33 -3.12 6.13 -12.86
CA GLU A 33 -2.02 5.26 -13.21
C GLU A 33 -1.49 4.51 -12.00
N ASN A 34 -1.38 3.18 -12.14
CA ASN A 34 -0.89 2.36 -11.06
C ASN A 34 0.65 2.27 -11.05
N ASN A 35 1.30 3.38 -10.72
CA ASN A 35 2.76 3.51 -10.61
C ASN A 35 3.17 3.91 -9.18
N PHE A 36 4.48 3.83 -8.87
CA PHE A 36 4.99 4.13 -7.52
C PHE A 36 4.76 5.59 -7.11
N SER A 37 4.92 6.52 -8.05
CA SER A 37 4.71 7.95 -7.82
C SER A 37 3.27 8.25 -7.40
N THR A 38 2.29 7.77 -8.18
CA THR A 38 0.86 7.92 -7.90
C THR A 38 0.49 7.32 -6.55
N ARG A 39 0.94 6.09 -6.26
CA ARG A 39 0.67 5.45 -4.95
C ARG A 39 1.26 6.25 -3.79
N THR A 40 2.45 6.80 -3.96
CA THR A 40 3.13 7.61 -2.94
C THR A 40 2.39 8.91 -2.73
N ARG A 41 2.01 9.60 -3.82
CA ARG A 41 1.19 10.83 -3.78
C ARG A 41 -0.14 10.60 -3.06
N ILE A 42 -0.86 9.55 -3.41
CA ILE A 42 -2.12 9.15 -2.74
C ILE A 42 -1.88 8.89 -1.25
N GLY A 43 -0.82 8.16 -0.91
CA GLY A 43 -0.47 7.86 0.47
C GLY A 43 -0.16 9.11 1.29
N LEU A 44 0.61 10.05 0.73
CA LEU A 44 0.93 11.32 1.37
C LEU A 44 -0.30 12.22 1.54
N ASP A 45 -1.16 12.33 0.52
CA ASP A 45 -2.39 13.12 0.62
C ASP A 45 -3.32 12.57 1.71
N LYS A 46 -3.54 11.25 1.72
CA LYS A 46 -4.31 10.57 2.77
C LYS A 46 -3.72 10.84 4.16
N LEU A 47 -2.41 10.72 4.30
CA LEU A 47 -1.71 10.96 5.55
C LEU A 47 -1.89 12.42 6.01
N THR A 48 -1.64 13.39 5.13
CA THR A 48 -1.78 14.81 5.46
C THR A 48 -3.22 15.13 5.87
N LYS A 49 -4.23 14.67 5.11
CA LYS A 49 -5.65 14.88 5.46
C LYS A 49 -6.03 14.20 6.77
N ALA A 50 -5.50 13.02 7.06
CA ALA A 50 -5.74 12.32 8.32
C ALA A 50 -5.23 13.07 9.55
N PHE A 51 -4.16 13.85 9.43
CA PHE A 51 -3.62 14.66 10.53
C PHE A 51 -4.17 16.09 10.60
N THR A 52 -4.83 16.57 9.55
CA THR A 52 -5.24 17.98 9.44
C THR A 52 -6.75 18.12 9.29
N VAL A 53 -7.30 17.69 8.16
CA VAL A 53 -8.67 17.97 7.74
C VAL A 53 -9.69 17.04 8.41
N TYR A 54 -9.45 15.73 8.40
CA TYR A 54 -10.44 14.74 8.88
C TYR A 54 -10.72 14.82 10.38
N PRO A 55 -9.73 15.01 11.28
CA PRO A 55 -10.00 15.20 12.70
C PRO A 55 -10.82 16.46 12.97
N ALA A 56 -10.53 17.57 12.27
CA ALA A 56 -11.26 18.82 12.41
C ALA A 56 -12.72 18.67 11.96
N LYS A 57 -12.98 17.98 10.84
CA LYS A 57 -14.34 17.67 10.38
C LYS A 57 -15.10 16.79 11.37
N GLY A 58 -14.45 15.74 11.87
CA GLY A 58 -15.04 14.83 12.86
C GLY A 58 -15.41 15.53 14.17
N LEU A 59 -14.51 16.37 14.70
CA LEU A 59 -14.77 17.14 15.93
C LEU A 59 -15.87 18.19 15.77
N LYS A 60 -16.03 18.76 14.57
CA LYS A 60 -17.11 19.70 14.25
C LYS A 60 -18.45 19.01 13.96
N GLY A 61 -18.49 17.68 13.88
CA GLY A 61 -19.70 16.96 13.48
C GLY A 61 -20.13 17.30 12.05
N SER A 62 -19.18 17.51 11.14
CA SER A 62 -19.45 17.87 9.74
C SER A 62 -20.36 16.83 9.08
N LYS A 63 -21.43 17.32 8.42
CA LYS A 63 -22.38 16.49 7.67
C LYS A 63 -21.72 15.74 6.50
N ASN A 64 -20.55 16.21 6.06
CA ASN A 64 -19.77 15.62 4.98
C ASN A 64 -18.72 14.61 5.46
N SER A 65 -18.60 14.39 6.78
CA SER A 65 -17.72 13.35 7.33
C SER A 65 -18.25 11.99 6.92
N ASN A 66 -17.40 11.12 6.38
CA ASN A 66 -17.82 9.83 5.88
C ASN A 66 -16.90 8.69 6.32
N PHE A 67 -17.30 7.47 5.96
CA PHE A 67 -16.59 6.25 6.36
C PHE A 67 -15.17 6.17 5.78
N TYR A 68 -14.91 6.73 4.60
CA TYR A 68 -13.57 6.78 4.01
C TYR A 68 -12.63 7.67 4.83
N GLU A 69 -13.09 8.85 5.24
CA GLU A 69 -12.34 9.76 6.10
C GLU A 69 -12.02 9.07 7.45
N PHE A 70 -13.00 8.38 8.03
CA PHE A 70 -12.82 7.58 9.24
C PHE A 70 -11.77 6.46 9.09
N LEU A 71 -11.87 5.63 8.03
CA LEU A 71 -10.89 4.57 7.77
C LEU A 71 -9.49 5.12 7.53
N THR A 72 -9.40 6.28 6.86
CA THR A 72 -8.13 6.96 6.61
C THR A 72 -7.52 7.49 7.90
N MET A 73 -8.32 8.01 8.82
CA MET A 73 -7.88 8.37 10.17
C MET A 73 -7.36 7.18 10.97
N GLY A 74 -7.70 5.94 10.61
CA GLY A 74 -7.11 4.74 11.19
C GLY A 74 -5.59 4.70 11.14
N THR A 75 -4.93 5.40 10.20
CA THR A 75 -3.46 5.52 10.16
C THR A 75 -2.88 6.35 11.31
N VAL A 76 -3.67 7.25 11.89
CA VAL A 76 -3.22 8.17 12.96
C VAL A 76 -2.93 7.40 14.25
N PRO A 77 -3.83 6.55 14.79
CA PRO A 77 -3.50 5.68 15.93
C PRO A 77 -2.31 4.75 15.68
N TYR A 78 -2.11 4.25 14.46
CA TYR A 78 -0.93 3.43 14.16
C TYR A 78 0.37 4.23 14.29
N LEU A 79 0.41 5.45 13.78
CA LEU A 79 1.60 6.30 13.85
C LEU A 79 1.83 6.89 15.24
N ILE A 80 0.77 7.39 15.88
CA ILE A 80 0.83 7.89 17.25
C ILE A 80 1.15 6.73 18.20
N GLY A 81 0.49 5.58 18.08
CA GLY A 81 0.78 4.39 18.89
C GLY A 81 2.23 3.92 18.71
N SER A 82 2.74 3.95 17.48
CA SER A 82 4.15 3.68 17.20
C SER A 82 5.09 4.69 17.87
N ALA A 83 4.81 5.99 17.74
CA ALA A 83 5.58 7.06 18.37
C ALA A 83 5.51 7.00 19.90
N THR A 84 4.35 6.68 20.46
CA THR A 84 4.11 6.50 21.89
C THR A 84 4.86 5.28 22.40
N LEU A 85 4.85 4.15 21.70
CA LEU A 85 5.69 3.01 22.05
C LEU A 85 7.17 3.40 22.03
N MET A 86 7.63 4.07 20.97
CA MET A 86 8.99 4.62 20.92
C MET A 86 9.29 5.57 22.09
N ALA A 87 8.34 6.42 22.49
CA ALA A 87 8.48 7.33 23.61
C ALA A 87 8.48 6.58 24.95
N ILE A 88 7.64 5.57 25.15
CA ILE A 88 7.60 4.73 26.36
C ILE A 88 8.90 3.95 26.53
N PHE A 89 9.55 3.50 25.45
CA PHE A 89 10.84 2.81 25.56
C PHE A 89 12.03 3.77 25.75
N ASN A 90 11.90 5.06 25.41
CA ASN A 90 13.01 6.02 25.45
C ASN A 90 12.91 7.07 26.58
N THR A 91 11.70 7.37 27.08
CA THR A 91 11.46 8.43 28.08
C THR A 91 11.78 7.99 29.52
N PRO A 92 11.43 6.77 29.97
CA PRO A 92 11.81 6.26 31.28
C PRO A 92 13.32 6.16 31.48
N ASN A 93 14.09 6.08 30.38
CA ASN A 93 15.56 6.03 30.41
C ASN A 93 16.18 7.24 31.08
N LYS A 94 15.45 8.36 31.21
CA LYS A 94 15.92 9.53 31.97
C LYS A 94 15.93 9.32 33.48
N LYS A 95 15.16 8.35 34.00
CA LYS A 95 15.04 8.02 35.44
C LYS A 95 15.88 6.82 35.88
N PHE A 96 16.54 6.12 34.94
CA PHE A 96 17.43 5.00 35.26
C PHE A 96 18.83 5.48 35.65
N SER A 97 19.56 4.61 36.35
CA SER A 97 20.99 4.79 36.65
C SER A 97 21.80 4.95 35.34
N ALA A 98 23.00 5.53 35.41
CA ALA A 98 23.79 5.85 34.22
C ALA A 98 24.07 4.63 33.32
N SER A 99 24.28 3.43 33.90
CA SER A 99 24.48 2.17 33.18
C SER A 99 23.21 1.65 32.51
N ASP A 100 22.10 1.67 33.24
CA ASP A 100 20.80 1.13 32.77
C ASP A 100 20.19 2.02 31.68
N LYS A 101 20.44 3.33 31.75
CA LYS A 101 20.07 4.32 30.72
C LYS A 101 20.75 4.06 29.38
N ALA A 102 22.01 3.62 29.39
CA ALA A 102 22.75 3.33 28.17
C ALA A 102 22.20 2.08 27.47
N ALA A 103 21.92 1.01 28.22
CA ALA A 103 21.34 -0.22 27.70
C ALA A 103 19.92 0.01 27.16
N ALA A 104 19.08 0.75 27.90
CA ALA A 104 17.70 0.99 27.50
C ALA A 104 17.58 1.92 26.27
N ASN A 105 18.46 2.91 26.12
CA ASN A 105 18.51 3.76 24.93
C ASN A 105 18.94 2.97 23.68
N ALA A 106 19.86 2.01 23.81
CA ALA A 106 20.28 1.17 22.68
C ALA A 106 19.11 0.30 22.17
N ILE A 107 18.32 -0.28 23.08
CA ILE A 107 17.14 -1.07 22.74
C ILE A 107 16.03 -0.19 22.14
N GLY A 108 15.75 0.97 22.74
CA GLY A 108 14.70 1.87 22.28
C GLY A 108 14.92 2.43 20.86
N LYS A 109 16.18 2.71 20.49
CA LYS A 109 16.54 3.11 19.11
C LYS A 109 16.31 1.98 18.10
N LYS A 110 16.66 0.73 18.45
CA LYS A 110 16.43 -0.45 17.59
C LYS A 110 14.94 -0.76 17.42
N MET A 111 14.15 -0.62 18.49
CA MET A 111 12.69 -0.77 18.44
C MET A 111 12.04 0.27 17.52
N ALA A 112 12.44 1.54 17.62
CA ALA A 112 11.99 2.60 16.73
C ALA A 112 12.29 2.29 15.25
N LEU A 113 13.52 1.87 14.97
CA LEU A 113 13.92 1.44 13.64
C LEU A 113 13.15 0.19 13.17
N GLY A 114 12.84 -0.74 14.08
CA GLY A 114 12.03 -1.92 13.80
C GLY A 114 10.64 -1.58 13.32
N VAL A 115 9.98 -0.60 13.94
CA VAL A 115 8.67 -0.11 13.49
C VAL A 115 8.75 0.57 12.12
N LEU A 116 9.81 1.34 11.88
CA LEU A 116 10.04 1.97 10.58
C LEU A 116 10.27 0.93 9.47
N LEU A 117 11.16 -0.05 9.71
CA LEU A 117 11.43 -1.13 8.76
C LEU A 117 10.22 -2.05 8.58
N TYR A 118 9.40 -2.27 9.62
CA TYR A 118 8.11 -2.96 9.50
C TYR A 118 7.23 -2.28 8.45
N GLY A 119 7.04 -0.96 8.56
CA GLY A 119 6.22 -0.20 7.61
C GLY A 119 6.76 -0.24 6.19
N ILE A 120 8.07 -0.03 6.03
CA ILE A 120 8.74 -0.04 4.71
C ILE A 120 8.64 -1.42 4.07
N PHE A 121 9.06 -2.48 4.76
CA PHE A 121 9.06 -3.83 4.21
C PHE A 121 7.63 -4.30 3.93
N LYS A 122 6.66 -4.03 4.82
CA LYS A 122 5.24 -4.33 4.59
C LYS A 122 4.69 -3.62 3.36
N SER A 123 5.13 -2.40 3.07
CA SER A 123 4.68 -1.65 1.90
C SER A 123 5.32 -2.16 0.60
N VAL A 124 6.65 -2.29 0.59
CA VAL A 124 7.43 -2.74 -0.58
C VAL A 124 7.06 -4.17 -0.99
N SER A 125 6.92 -5.07 -0.01
CA SER A 125 6.60 -6.49 -0.25
C SER A 125 5.27 -6.72 -0.96
N LYS A 126 4.30 -5.80 -0.85
CA LYS A 126 3.05 -5.89 -1.61
C LYS A 126 3.32 -5.94 -3.12
N SER A 127 4.36 -5.26 -3.58
CA SER A 127 4.75 -5.26 -5.00
C SER A 127 5.26 -6.63 -5.46
N PHE A 128 5.85 -7.44 -4.57
CA PHE A 128 6.28 -8.81 -4.90
C PHE A 128 5.12 -9.74 -5.25
N VAL A 129 3.90 -9.42 -4.83
CA VAL A 129 2.68 -10.13 -5.24
C VAL A 129 1.98 -9.41 -6.40
N ASN A 130 1.82 -8.08 -6.29
CA ASN A 130 1.01 -7.31 -7.25
C ASN A 130 1.60 -7.31 -8.67
N ILE A 131 2.91 -7.14 -8.80
CA ILE A 131 3.58 -7.06 -10.09
C ILE A 131 3.46 -8.39 -10.85
N PRO A 132 3.85 -9.55 -10.29
CA PRO A 132 3.74 -10.80 -11.02
C PRO A 132 2.28 -11.19 -11.29
N VAL A 133 1.35 -10.98 -10.36
CA VAL A 133 -0.08 -11.25 -10.62
C VAL A 133 -0.58 -10.42 -11.80
N LYS A 134 -0.36 -9.10 -11.81
CA LYS A 134 -0.73 -8.24 -12.96
C LYS A 134 0.00 -8.65 -14.25
N THR A 135 1.25 -9.08 -14.14
CA THR A 135 2.07 -9.48 -15.29
C THR A 135 1.65 -10.83 -15.86
N ILE A 136 1.09 -11.73 -15.06
CA ILE A 136 0.64 -13.05 -15.52
C ILE A 136 -0.84 -13.00 -15.93
N THR A 137 -1.72 -12.52 -15.07
CA THR A 137 -3.18 -12.55 -15.32
C THR A 137 -3.69 -11.30 -16.03
N GLY A 138 -2.94 -10.21 -16.05
CA GLY A 138 -3.41 -8.92 -16.60
C GLY A 138 -4.34 -8.15 -15.66
N VAL A 139 -4.76 -8.77 -14.56
CA VAL A 139 -5.64 -8.19 -13.56
C VAL A 139 -4.83 -7.29 -12.63
N ASP A 140 -5.08 -5.99 -12.68
CA ASP A 140 -4.49 -5.05 -11.75
C ASP A 140 -5.35 -4.93 -10.48
N THR A 141 -5.07 -5.81 -9.52
CA THR A 141 -5.81 -5.90 -8.25
C THR A 141 -5.59 -4.70 -7.32
N GLN A 142 -4.71 -3.76 -7.68
CA GLN A 142 -4.44 -2.54 -6.91
C GLN A 142 -4.60 -1.30 -7.78
N LEU A 143 -5.42 -1.35 -8.83
CA LEU A 143 -5.70 -0.21 -9.70
C LEU A 143 -6.39 0.92 -8.91
N PRO A 144 -5.73 2.08 -8.73
CA PRO A 144 -6.31 3.19 -7.99
C PRO A 144 -7.27 4.00 -8.87
N TYR A 145 -8.27 4.62 -8.25
CA TYR A 145 -9.11 5.63 -8.89
C TYR A 145 -9.37 6.80 -7.94
N ALA A 146 -9.55 7.98 -8.50
CA ALA A 146 -10.03 9.16 -7.80
C ALA A 146 -11.56 9.18 -7.91
N LYS A 147 -12.24 9.23 -6.76
CA LYS A 147 -13.68 9.41 -6.64
C LYS A 147 -13.97 10.88 -6.35
N VAL A 148 -14.89 11.47 -7.11
CA VAL A 148 -15.33 12.85 -6.88
C VAL A 148 -16.61 12.81 -6.05
N ASN A 149 -16.53 13.30 -4.81
CA ASN A 149 -17.70 13.44 -3.95
C ASN A 149 -18.14 14.91 -3.92
N TYR A 150 -19.40 15.12 -4.27
CA TYR A 150 -20.06 16.41 -4.12
C TYR A 150 -20.49 16.57 -2.66
N GLN A 151 -20.01 17.64 -2.03
CA GLN A 151 -20.26 17.91 -0.62
C GLN A 151 -21.50 18.78 -0.43
N LEU A 152 -22.21 18.54 0.66
CA LEU A 152 -23.30 19.38 1.11
C LEU A 152 -22.74 20.69 1.66
N GLN A 153 -23.48 21.78 1.49
CA GLN A 153 -23.13 23.08 2.07
C GLN A 153 -23.17 22.98 3.60
N GLU A 154 -22.12 23.45 4.28
CA GLU A 154 -22.07 23.53 5.74
C GLU A 154 -22.38 24.95 6.22
N THR A 155 -22.00 25.96 5.42
CA THR A 155 -22.32 27.37 5.62
C THR A 155 -23.01 27.98 4.40
N PRO A 156 -23.77 29.08 4.55
CA PRO A 156 -24.43 29.76 3.42
C PRO A 156 -23.49 30.27 2.32
N ASP A 157 -22.19 30.37 2.62
CA ASP A 157 -21.14 30.82 1.70
C ASP A 157 -20.47 29.67 0.94
N ASP A 158 -20.79 28.41 1.27
CA ASP A 158 -20.22 27.24 0.62
C ASP A 158 -20.96 26.94 -0.70
N TYR A 159 -20.28 27.06 -1.84
CA TYR A 159 -20.85 26.69 -3.14
C TYR A 159 -19.90 25.73 -3.89
N ASN A 160 -20.47 24.68 -4.49
CA ASN A 160 -19.76 23.72 -5.34
C ASN A 160 -18.51 23.08 -4.70
N LEU A 161 -18.63 22.65 -3.44
CA LEU A 161 -17.57 21.93 -2.75
C LEU A 161 -17.45 20.51 -3.30
N THR A 162 -16.27 20.17 -3.82
CA THR A 162 -15.93 18.81 -4.25
C THR A 162 -14.77 18.29 -3.41
N SER A 163 -14.87 17.04 -2.99
CA SER A 163 -13.80 16.32 -2.30
C SER A 163 -13.33 15.14 -3.15
N ILE A 164 -12.02 14.95 -3.22
CA ILE A 164 -11.41 13.83 -3.93
C ILE A 164 -11.02 12.76 -2.91
N GLU A 165 -11.52 11.55 -3.14
CA GLU A 165 -11.18 10.34 -2.40
C GLU A 165 -10.43 9.36 -3.30
N TYR A 166 -9.51 8.60 -2.71
CA TYR A 166 -8.70 7.65 -3.47
C TYR A 166 -9.03 6.23 -3.06
N HIS A 167 -9.58 5.48 -4.00
CA HIS A 167 -10.04 4.11 -3.83
C HIS A 167 -9.31 3.15 -4.76
N LYS A 168 -9.60 1.86 -4.63
CA LYS A 168 -9.16 0.85 -5.59
C LYS A 168 -10.36 0.24 -6.27
N VAL A 169 -10.23 -0.07 -7.55
CA VAL A 169 -11.33 -0.67 -8.33
C VAL A 169 -11.79 -2.00 -7.70
N GLY A 170 -10.85 -2.81 -7.21
CA GLY A 170 -11.12 -4.03 -6.46
C GLY A 170 -11.02 -3.86 -4.95
N GLU A 171 -11.42 -2.71 -4.38
CA GLU A 171 -11.42 -2.52 -2.92
C GLU A 171 -12.44 -3.43 -2.23
N SER A 172 -13.62 -3.59 -2.83
CA SER A 172 -14.62 -4.60 -2.46
C SER A 172 -14.59 -5.74 -3.47
N VAL A 173 -14.56 -6.99 -2.98
CA VAL A 173 -14.63 -8.19 -3.82
C VAL A 173 -16.05 -8.40 -4.35
N ASP A 174 -17.04 -8.06 -3.54
CA ASP A 174 -18.46 -8.24 -3.87
C ASP A 174 -18.89 -7.19 -4.90
N PHE A 175 -18.44 -5.96 -4.70
CA PHE A 175 -18.78 -4.80 -5.51
C PHE A 175 -17.53 -4.09 -6.08
N PRO A 176 -16.75 -4.72 -6.98
CA PRO A 176 -15.71 -4.01 -7.72
C PRO A 176 -16.34 -2.94 -8.61
N TYR A 177 -15.65 -1.82 -8.79
CA TYR A 177 -16.16 -0.70 -9.59
C TYR A 177 -15.95 -0.97 -11.09
N TRP A 178 -16.76 -1.88 -11.64
CA TRP A 178 -16.62 -2.38 -13.01
C TRP A 178 -16.75 -1.29 -14.07
N SER A 179 -17.56 -0.26 -13.82
CA SER A 179 -17.81 0.80 -14.81
C SER A 179 -16.51 1.50 -15.23
N LEU A 180 -15.58 1.69 -14.29
CA LEU A 180 -14.28 2.30 -14.55
C LEU A 180 -13.36 1.42 -15.41
N LEU A 181 -13.65 0.12 -15.52
CA LEU A 181 -12.86 -0.80 -16.34
C LEU A 181 -13.30 -0.84 -17.80
N TYR A 182 -14.49 -0.33 -18.12
CA TYR A 182 -14.90 -0.19 -19.52
C TYR A 182 -14.09 0.91 -20.21
N GLY A 183 -13.89 0.75 -21.52
CA GLY A 183 -13.30 1.78 -22.38
C GLY A 183 -14.26 2.93 -22.59
N ASP A 184 -13.71 4.11 -22.82
CA ASP A 184 -14.47 5.31 -23.15
C ASP A 184 -14.62 5.45 -24.69
N PRO A 185 -15.84 5.31 -25.25
CA PRO A 185 -16.08 5.49 -26.67
C PRO A 185 -15.69 6.89 -27.16
N LYS A 186 -15.77 7.91 -26.30
CA LYS A 186 -15.38 9.29 -26.65
C LYS A 186 -13.88 9.42 -26.90
N LYS A 187 -13.08 8.48 -26.39
CA LYS A 187 -11.63 8.39 -26.60
C LYS A 187 -11.26 7.35 -27.67
N GLY A 188 -12.25 6.85 -28.43
CA GLY A 188 -12.05 5.83 -29.46
C GLY A 188 -11.76 4.43 -28.91
N GLN A 189 -12.01 4.19 -27.62
CA GLN A 189 -11.75 2.89 -26.99
C GLN A 189 -12.97 1.97 -27.16
N LYS A 190 -12.72 0.68 -27.46
CA LYS A 190 -13.76 -0.34 -27.41
C LYS A 190 -14.27 -0.49 -25.98
N LEU A 191 -15.58 -0.68 -25.80
CA LEU A 191 -16.22 -0.80 -24.49
C LEU A 191 -15.52 -1.84 -23.60
N ASN A 192 -15.21 -3.02 -24.13
CA ASN A 192 -14.61 -4.11 -23.36
C ASN A 192 -13.08 -4.19 -23.44
N PHE A 193 -12.39 -3.14 -23.90
CA PHE A 193 -10.95 -3.18 -24.20
C PHE A 193 -10.07 -3.78 -23.07
N ARG A 194 -10.35 -3.46 -21.81
CA ARG A 194 -9.58 -4.00 -20.67
C ARG A 194 -9.94 -5.46 -20.37
N PHE A 195 -11.22 -5.82 -20.49
CA PHE A 195 -11.68 -7.19 -20.31
C PHE A 195 -11.11 -8.09 -21.41
N ASP A 196 -11.11 -7.64 -22.67
CA ASP A 196 -10.49 -8.35 -23.80
C ASP A 196 -8.99 -8.62 -23.56
N LYS A 197 -8.27 -7.62 -23.03
CA LYS A 197 -6.84 -7.76 -22.70
C LYS A 197 -6.61 -8.81 -21.61
N ILE A 198 -7.48 -8.85 -20.61
CA ILE A 198 -7.42 -9.85 -19.53
C ILE A 198 -7.79 -11.23 -20.08
N ALA A 199 -8.85 -11.33 -20.90
CA ALA A 199 -9.30 -12.55 -21.53
C ALA A 199 -8.20 -13.20 -22.40
N LYS A 200 -7.61 -12.42 -23.31
CA LYS A 200 -6.49 -12.85 -24.17
C LYS A 200 -5.33 -13.41 -23.35
N LYS A 201 -4.99 -12.74 -22.26
CA LYS A 201 -3.82 -13.10 -21.43
C LYS A 201 -4.04 -14.37 -20.61
N ASN A 202 -5.29 -14.69 -20.28
CA ASN A 202 -5.66 -15.91 -19.56
C ASN A 202 -6.09 -17.06 -20.48
N GLY A 203 -6.04 -16.85 -21.81
CA GLY A 203 -6.29 -17.89 -22.81
C GLY A 203 -7.76 -18.10 -23.17
N LEU A 204 -8.64 -17.12 -22.90
CA LEU A 204 -10.06 -17.17 -23.26
C LEU A 204 -10.30 -16.92 -24.77
N GLY A 205 -9.29 -16.48 -25.52
CA GLY A 205 -9.38 -16.18 -26.95
C GLY A 205 -9.32 -14.68 -27.26
N GLU A 206 -9.51 -14.35 -28.55
CA GLU A 206 -9.59 -12.98 -29.07
C GLU A 206 -10.99 -12.76 -29.66
N ASN A 207 -11.58 -11.57 -29.48
CA ASN A 207 -12.93 -11.22 -29.96
C ASN A 207 -14.08 -12.03 -29.33
N LEU A 208 -14.08 -12.16 -28.00
CA LEU A 208 -15.25 -12.66 -27.27
C LEU A 208 -16.41 -11.67 -27.42
N ASN A 209 -17.62 -12.17 -27.68
CA ASN A 209 -18.82 -11.33 -27.77
C ASN A 209 -19.10 -10.62 -26.43
N ASP A 210 -18.93 -11.32 -25.31
CA ASP A 210 -19.18 -10.82 -23.95
C ASP A 210 -17.98 -11.09 -23.02
N SER A 211 -16.82 -10.52 -23.33
CA SER A 211 -15.59 -10.72 -22.53
C SER A 211 -15.72 -10.26 -21.08
N ASP A 212 -16.63 -9.34 -20.77
CA ASP A 212 -16.81 -8.84 -19.40
C ASP A 212 -17.49 -9.88 -18.50
N GLN A 213 -18.47 -10.63 -19.01
CA GLN A 213 -19.16 -11.69 -18.25
C GLN A 213 -18.21 -12.83 -17.88
N GLU A 214 -17.35 -13.24 -18.80
CA GLU A 214 -16.37 -14.31 -18.56
C GLU A 214 -15.22 -13.85 -17.65
N VAL A 215 -14.77 -12.60 -17.79
CA VAL A 215 -13.62 -12.09 -17.03
C VAL A 215 -13.98 -11.69 -15.61
N LYS A 216 -15.20 -11.22 -15.33
CA LYS A 216 -15.60 -10.75 -13.98
C LYS A 216 -15.41 -11.81 -12.87
N PRO A 217 -15.88 -13.06 -13.01
CA PRO A 217 -15.64 -14.12 -12.01
C PRO A 217 -14.15 -14.40 -11.81
N MET A 218 -13.39 -14.49 -12.90
CA MET A 218 -11.94 -14.69 -12.87
C MET A 218 -11.21 -13.52 -12.18
N TYR A 219 -11.60 -12.28 -12.47
CA TYR A 219 -11.07 -11.08 -11.83
C TYR A 219 -11.30 -11.14 -10.31
N LYS A 220 -12.52 -11.50 -9.87
CA LYS A 220 -12.84 -11.66 -8.45
C LYS A 220 -11.99 -12.75 -7.80
N GLU A 221 -11.82 -13.90 -8.46
CA GLU A 221 -10.98 -14.99 -7.97
C GLU A 221 -9.52 -14.53 -7.76
N VAL A 222 -8.93 -13.89 -8.79
CA VAL A 222 -7.57 -13.34 -8.72
C VAL A 222 -7.47 -12.25 -7.64
N LEU A 223 -8.49 -11.41 -7.50
CA LEU A 223 -8.54 -10.36 -6.48
C LEU A 223 -8.49 -10.93 -5.06
N VAL A 224 -9.30 -11.97 -4.77
CA VAL A 224 -9.33 -12.64 -3.46
C VAL A 224 -7.99 -13.33 -3.18
N LYS A 225 -7.53 -14.19 -4.10
CA LYS A 225 -6.31 -14.98 -3.91
C LYS A 225 -5.07 -14.08 -3.79
N SER A 226 -4.98 -13.03 -4.62
CA SER A 226 -3.88 -12.07 -4.53
C SER A 226 -3.92 -11.23 -3.25
N THR A 227 -5.11 -10.92 -2.74
CA THR A 227 -5.26 -10.18 -1.47
C THR A 227 -4.82 -11.02 -0.29
N LEU A 228 -5.19 -12.31 -0.27
CA LEU A 228 -4.70 -13.26 0.71
C LEU A 228 -3.17 -13.39 0.65
N ALA A 229 -2.62 -13.65 -0.55
CA ALA A 229 -1.18 -13.77 -0.76
C ALA A 229 -0.42 -12.52 -0.32
N ARG A 230 -0.92 -11.33 -0.69
CA ARG A 230 -0.36 -10.03 -0.33
C ARG A 230 -0.36 -9.84 1.18
N SER A 231 -1.45 -10.17 1.86
CA SER A 231 -1.54 -10.05 3.32
C SER A 231 -0.48 -10.89 4.01
N PHE A 232 -0.47 -12.22 3.78
CA PHE A 232 0.50 -13.13 4.41
C PHE A 232 1.95 -12.76 4.09
N SER A 233 2.27 -12.56 2.81
CA SER A 233 3.60 -12.15 2.36
C SER A 233 4.03 -10.84 3.05
N SER A 234 3.15 -9.84 3.09
CA SER A 234 3.53 -8.53 3.64
C SER A 234 3.83 -8.56 5.13
N PHE A 235 3.14 -9.39 5.92
CA PHE A 235 3.43 -9.54 7.34
C PHE A 235 4.75 -10.28 7.57
N LEU A 236 5.04 -11.34 6.80
CA LEU A 236 6.32 -12.07 6.90
C LEU A 236 7.51 -11.18 6.52
N TRP A 237 7.39 -10.40 5.45
CA TRP A 237 8.41 -9.41 5.09
C TRP A 237 8.53 -8.29 6.13
N ALA A 238 7.43 -7.88 6.75
CA ALA A 238 7.48 -6.92 7.85
C ALA A 238 8.25 -7.47 9.06
N SER A 239 8.07 -8.76 9.39
CA SER A 239 8.85 -9.47 10.42
C SER A 239 10.34 -9.50 10.07
N VAL A 240 10.71 -9.74 8.80
CA VAL A 240 12.09 -9.61 8.32
C VAL A 240 12.62 -8.21 8.60
N GLY A 241 11.84 -7.16 8.30
CA GLY A 241 12.22 -5.77 8.57
C GLY A 241 12.48 -5.50 10.05
N VAL A 242 11.59 -5.95 10.93
CA VAL A 242 11.76 -5.81 12.40
C VAL A 242 13.03 -6.52 12.88
N LEU A 243 13.23 -7.78 12.49
CA LEU A 243 14.41 -8.53 12.93
C LEU A 243 15.71 -7.99 12.34
N THR A 244 15.65 -7.37 11.16
CA THR A 244 16.81 -6.66 10.57
C THR A 244 17.17 -5.44 11.41
N ALA A 245 16.19 -4.70 11.95
CA ALA A 245 16.44 -3.55 12.85
C ALA A 245 17.05 -3.95 14.20
N MET A 246 16.79 -5.17 14.67
CA MET A 246 17.28 -5.65 15.96
C MET A 246 18.75 -6.12 15.93
N GLN A 247 19.38 -6.14 14.75
CA GLN A 247 20.76 -6.58 14.60
C GLN A 247 21.76 -5.56 15.18
N LYS A 248 22.93 -6.05 15.59
CA LYS A 248 24.00 -5.25 16.18
C LYS A 248 24.57 -4.13 15.29
N PRO A 249 24.74 -4.28 13.95
CA PRO A 249 25.38 -3.24 13.13
C PRO A 249 24.70 -1.87 13.18
N TRP A 250 23.40 -1.81 13.53
CA TRP A 250 22.70 -0.54 13.74
C TRP A 250 23.28 0.32 14.87
N ASP A 251 24.01 -0.26 15.82
CA ASP A 251 24.70 0.50 16.86
C ASP A 251 25.75 1.44 16.24
N ASN A 252 26.42 1.03 15.15
CA ASN A 252 27.36 1.85 14.41
C ASN A 252 26.66 3.07 13.80
N TYR A 253 25.50 2.86 13.16
CA TYR A 253 24.68 3.95 12.64
C TYR A 253 24.21 4.91 13.74
N PHE A 254 23.69 4.40 14.85
CA PHE A 254 23.16 5.25 15.92
C PHE A 254 24.21 6.10 16.64
N ASN A 255 25.50 5.76 16.51
CA ASN A 255 26.61 6.56 17.03
C ASN A 255 26.97 7.74 16.12
N VAL A 256 26.73 7.64 14.82
CA VAL A 256 27.04 8.68 13.82
C VAL A 256 25.82 9.39 13.25
N ALA A 257 24.62 8.92 13.60
CA ALA A 257 23.35 9.41 13.07
C ALA A 257 23.17 10.92 13.32
N THR A 258 23.07 11.69 12.24
CA THR A 258 22.80 13.13 12.29
C THR A 258 21.73 13.52 11.29
N MET A 259 20.77 14.35 11.74
CA MET A 259 19.75 14.96 10.87
C MET A 259 20.10 16.41 10.47
N LYS A 260 21.35 16.83 10.70
CA LYS A 260 21.83 18.17 10.34
C LYS A 260 22.07 18.26 8.83
N PHE A 261 21.01 18.41 8.04
CA PHE A 261 21.07 18.54 6.59
C PHE A 261 21.90 19.75 6.13
N TRP A 262 22.07 20.76 7.00
CA TRP A 262 22.95 21.91 6.81
C TRP A 262 24.44 21.58 6.97
N LYS A 263 24.81 20.36 7.37
CA LYS A 263 26.18 19.84 7.42
C LYS A 263 26.35 18.68 6.45
N PRO A 264 26.62 18.93 5.16
CA PRO A 264 26.55 17.91 4.11
C PRO A 264 27.53 16.75 4.33
N LYS A 265 28.75 17.00 4.83
CA LYS A 265 29.75 15.95 5.09
C LYS A 265 29.29 14.96 6.18
N GLU A 266 28.79 15.47 7.30
CA GLU A 266 28.31 14.64 8.42
C GLU A 266 27.03 13.88 8.01
N PHE A 267 26.14 14.54 7.25
CA PHE A 267 24.90 13.94 6.75
C PHE A 267 25.17 12.81 5.73
N VAL A 268 26.06 13.03 4.76
CA VAL A 268 26.45 12.00 3.78
C VAL A 268 27.13 10.82 4.46
N HIS A 269 27.99 11.08 5.46
CA HIS A 269 28.59 10.02 6.26
C HIS A 269 27.53 9.19 7.01
N SER A 270 26.55 9.85 7.65
CA SER A 270 25.42 9.20 8.30
C SER A 270 24.60 8.32 7.34
N LEU A 271 24.36 8.77 6.11
CA LEU A 271 23.68 7.97 5.08
C LEU A 271 24.50 6.77 4.61
N LYS A 272 25.81 6.94 4.46
CA LYS A 272 26.72 5.83 4.10
C LYS A 272 26.70 4.75 5.18
N VAL A 273 26.86 5.15 6.45
CA VAL A 273 26.85 4.21 7.58
C VAL A 273 25.47 3.58 7.77
N PHE A 274 24.37 4.29 7.46
CA PHE A 274 23.03 3.70 7.41
C PHE A 274 22.97 2.53 6.40
N GLY A 275 23.45 2.75 5.17
CA GLY A 275 23.46 1.72 4.12
C GLY A 275 24.33 0.53 4.47
N GLU A 276 25.55 0.78 4.98
CA GLU A 276 26.46 -0.27 5.45
C GLU A 276 25.84 -1.08 6.59
N SER A 277 25.28 -0.40 7.60
CA SER A 277 24.60 -1.04 8.74
C SER A 277 23.38 -1.86 8.29
N PHE A 278 22.63 -1.40 7.28
CA PHE A 278 21.51 -2.14 6.72
C PHE A 278 21.96 -3.42 6.01
N VAL A 279 23.00 -3.35 5.18
CA VAL A 279 23.56 -4.50 4.46
C VAL A 279 24.15 -5.50 5.43
N GLU A 280 24.95 -5.04 6.39
CA GLU A 280 25.57 -5.87 7.40
C GLU A 280 24.52 -6.50 8.32
N SER A 281 23.49 -5.75 8.72
CA SER A 281 22.37 -6.30 9.49
C SER A 281 21.59 -7.37 8.72
N SER A 282 21.35 -7.15 7.43
CA SER A 282 20.68 -8.15 6.58
C SER A 282 21.54 -9.41 6.44
N LYS A 283 22.86 -9.27 6.28
CA LYS A 283 23.81 -10.39 6.27
C LYS A 283 23.85 -11.12 7.61
N ASN A 284 23.90 -10.40 8.72
CA ASN A 284 23.92 -10.99 10.07
C ASN A 284 22.62 -11.73 10.39
N LEU A 285 21.47 -11.19 9.98
CA LEU A 285 20.20 -11.89 10.07
C LEU A 285 20.25 -13.18 9.23
N TYR A 286 20.70 -13.10 7.98
CA TYR A 286 20.76 -14.25 7.08
C TYR A 286 21.75 -15.34 7.54
N ASN A 287 22.94 -14.97 8.01
CA ASN A 287 23.98 -15.91 8.43
C ASN A 287 23.74 -16.48 9.83
N GLY A 288 22.92 -15.80 10.65
CA GLY A 288 22.66 -16.19 12.03
C GLY A 288 23.80 -15.82 12.98
N ILE A 289 23.67 -16.16 14.26
CA ILE A 289 24.70 -15.87 15.27
C ILE A 289 25.82 -16.91 15.15
N GLU A 290 27.01 -16.46 14.72
CA GLU A 290 28.22 -17.30 14.69
C GLU A 290 28.55 -17.85 16.09
N GLY A 291 28.86 -19.15 16.17
CA GLY A 291 29.21 -19.82 17.43
C GLY A 291 28.02 -20.28 18.30
N SER A 292 26.77 -20.10 17.87
CA SER A 292 25.61 -20.62 18.63
C SER A 292 25.44 -22.13 18.47
N SER A 293 25.38 -22.86 19.59
CA SER A 293 25.14 -24.32 19.64
C SER A 293 23.72 -24.73 19.24
N SER A 294 22.77 -23.78 19.18
CA SER A 294 21.39 -24.04 18.79
C SER A 294 21.22 -23.87 17.27
N LEU A 295 20.87 -24.96 16.57
CA LEU A 295 20.55 -24.96 15.14
C LEU A 295 19.49 -23.91 14.77
N PHE A 296 18.52 -23.67 15.66
CA PHE A 296 17.51 -22.64 15.50
C PHE A 296 18.13 -21.23 15.42
N LYS A 297 19.04 -20.87 16.34
CA LYS A 297 19.69 -19.56 16.36
C LYS A 297 20.66 -19.33 15.19
N LYS A 298 21.14 -20.43 14.58
CA LYS A 298 21.99 -20.39 13.38
C LYS A 298 21.20 -20.20 12.09
N HIS A 299 19.99 -20.75 12.01
CA HIS A 299 19.21 -20.79 10.76
C HIS A 299 17.90 -19.99 10.76
N TYR A 300 17.51 -19.35 11.88
CA TYR A 300 16.22 -18.64 11.96
C TYR A 300 16.05 -17.58 10.87
N GLY A 301 17.08 -16.80 10.55
CA GLY A 301 16.99 -15.78 9.52
C GLY A 301 16.83 -16.39 8.13
N LYS A 302 17.59 -17.44 7.79
CA LYS A 302 17.40 -18.19 6.52
C LYS A 302 16.00 -18.78 6.42
N ALA A 303 15.51 -19.38 7.51
CA ALA A 303 14.17 -19.93 7.58
C ALA A 303 13.10 -18.85 7.38
N LEU A 304 13.29 -17.65 7.97
CA LEU A 304 12.35 -16.54 7.81
C LEU A 304 12.36 -15.97 6.38
N TYR A 305 13.54 -15.72 5.80
CA TYR A 305 13.65 -15.29 4.40
C TYR A 305 13.06 -16.35 3.45
N GLY A 306 13.37 -17.62 3.70
CA GLY A 306 12.85 -18.77 2.95
C GLY A 306 11.32 -18.86 3.05
N LEU A 307 10.75 -18.72 4.24
CA LEU A 307 9.31 -18.72 4.47
C LEU A 307 8.65 -17.53 3.78
N ALA A 308 9.19 -16.31 3.95
CA ALA A 308 8.65 -15.12 3.30
C ALA A 308 8.67 -15.25 1.77
N ALA A 309 9.77 -15.75 1.20
CA ALA A 309 9.89 -16.02 -0.22
C ALA A 309 8.93 -17.11 -0.69
N ALA A 310 8.88 -18.26 -0.01
CA ALA A 310 8.01 -19.39 -0.33
C ALA A 310 6.53 -18.99 -0.28
N THR A 311 6.09 -18.30 0.77
CA THR A 311 4.71 -17.79 0.88
C THR A 311 4.39 -16.79 -0.23
N THR A 312 5.35 -15.97 -0.64
CA THR A 312 5.18 -15.05 -1.77
C THR A 312 5.02 -15.81 -3.09
N ILE A 313 5.91 -16.78 -3.36
CA ILE A 313 5.90 -17.58 -4.60
C ILE A 313 4.63 -18.42 -4.67
N LEU A 314 4.30 -19.18 -3.62
CA LEU A 314 3.08 -19.99 -3.55
C LEU A 314 1.83 -19.13 -3.63
N GLY A 315 1.82 -17.97 -2.98
CA GLY A 315 0.73 -17.02 -3.04
C GLY A 315 0.50 -16.47 -4.45
N VAL A 316 1.57 -16.12 -5.16
CA VAL A 316 1.52 -15.68 -6.57
C VAL A 316 1.04 -16.82 -7.46
N ALA A 317 1.59 -18.03 -7.29
CA ALA A 317 1.20 -19.20 -8.07
C ALA A 317 -0.30 -19.51 -7.89
N ASN A 318 -0.79 -19.54 -6.64
CA ASN A 318 -2.21 -19.73 -6.35
C ASN A 318 -3.07 -18.61 -6.95
N ALA A 319 -2.66 -17.35 -6.83
CA ALA A 319 -3.39 -16.22 -7.40
C ALA A 319 -3.43 -16.21 -8.94
N CYS A 320 -2.45 -16.83 -9.60
CA CYS A 320 -2.43 -16.99 -11.05
C CYS A 320 -3.12 -18.28 -11.53
N HIS A 321 -3.35 -19.22 -10.62
CA HIS A 321 -4.13 -20.43 -10.87
C HIS A 321 -5.63 -20.09 -10.83
N ILE A 322 -6.19 -19.83 -11.99
CA ILE A 322 -7.61 -19.59 -12.20
C ILE A 322 -8.31 -20.94 -12.30
N THR A 323 -9.32 -21.16 -11.45
CA THR A 323 -9.95 -22.47 -11.26
C THR A 323 -10.82 -22.85 -12.47
N ASN A 324 -11.48 -21.86 -13.08
CA ASN A 324 -12.34 -22.05 -14.25
C ASN A 324 -11.68 -21.48 -15.51
N LYS A 325 -10.44 -21.88 -15.83
CA LYS A 325 -9.93 -21.62 -17.19
C LYS A 325 -10.74 -22.51 -18.15
N PRO A 326 -11.41 -21.96 -19.18
CA PRO A 326 -11.97 -22.80 -20.21
C PRO A 326 -10.82 -23.65 -20.75
N SER A 327 -11.10 -24.94 -20.91
CA SER A 327 -10.19 -25.87 -21.55
C SER A 327 -9.78 -25.25 -22.89
N LYS A 328 -8.51 -25.42 -23.28
CA LYS A 328 -7.99 -25.04 -24.61
C LYS A 328 -8.60 -25.93 -25.70
N VAL A 329 -9.91 -26.10 -25.68
CA VAL A 329 -10.65 -26.84 -26.67
C VAL A 329 -10.64 -25.95 -27.90
N LYS A 330 -9.97 -26.44 -28.94
CA LYS A 330 -10.01 -25.79 -30.25
C LYS A 330 -11.49 -25.73 -30.64
N GLY A 331 -11.92 -24.66 -31.31
CA GLY A 331 -13.32 -24.52 -31.76
C GLY A 331 -13.83 -25.68 -32.64
N SER A 332 -12.96 -26.61 -33.03
CA SER A 332 -13.30 -27.89 -33.65
C SER A 332 -14.00 -28.90 -32.73
N ASP A 333 -13.86 -28.81 -31.40
CA ASP A 333 -14.36 -29.88 -30.50
C ASP A 333 -15.62 -29.49 -29.70
N VAL A 334 -16.17 -28.28 -29.90
CA VAL A 334 -17.38 -27.81 -29.17
C VAL A 334 -18.65 -27.88 -30.03
N LEU A 335 -18.53 -27.87 -31.36
CA LEU A 335 -19.67 -27.94 -32.27
C LEU A 335 -19.68 -29.28 -33.02
N ASP A 336 -20.06 -30.34 -32.32
CA ASP A 336 -20.60 -31.50 -33.02
C ASP A 336 -21.98 -31.10 -33.56
N LYS A 337 -22.04 -30.79 -34.86
CA LYS A 337 -23.27 -30.37 -35.57
C LYS A 337 -24.43 -31.37 -35.43
N ASN A 338 -24.17 -32.57 -34.92
CA ASN A 338 -25.15 -33.63 -34.76
C ASN A 338 -25.69 -33.78 -33.32
N LYS A 339 -25.25 -32.96 -32.36
CA LYS A 339 -25.78 -32.99 -30.99
C LYS A 339 -26.75 -31.84 -30.75
N GLU A 340 -28.02 -32.18 -30.56
CA GLU A 340 -29.02 -31.25 -30.03
C GLU A 340 -28.62 -30.83 -28.60
N SER A 341 -28.41 -29.53 -28.41
CA SER A 341 -28.18 -28.95 -27.09
C SER A 341 -29.53 -28.62 -26.45
N VAL A 342 -29.87 -29.32 -25.37
CA VAL A 342 -31.04 -28.98 -24.55
C VAL A 342 -30.66 -27.83 -23.63
N VAL A 343 -31.31 -26.68 -23.79
CA VAL A 343 -31.22 -25.56 -22.85
C VAL A 343 -32.12 -25.90 -21.66
N SER A 344 -31.56 -26.12 -20.48
CA SER A 344 -32.30 -26.27 -19.22
C SER A 344 -32.20 -25.01 -18.38
#